data_AF-A0A7S2J7W9-F1
#
_entry.id   AF-A0A7S2J7W9-F1
#
_cell.length_a   1.000
_cell.length_b   1.000
_cell.length_c   1.000
_cell.angle_alpha   90.00
_cell.angle_beta   90.00
_cell.angle_gamma   90.00
#
_symmetry.space_group_name_H-M   'P 1'
#
loop_
_entity.id
_entity.type
_entity.pdbx_description
1 polymer ?
#
loop_
_entity_poly.entity_id
_entity_poly.type
_entity_poly.pdbx_seq_one_letter_code
_entity_poly.pdbx_strand_id
1 'polypeptide(L)'
;DEDAEAVCQKKVALHRKKHSEGEWLEYQEIDVSQNRLAQRGCKAVVGVALQCSDLRVVKLFKNDLTDQAAPSICRLLEECLELEQLHLSYNQLTGQGASEIILAASRGRGSGAPRPPALEQRRERRERGITLWLRLEHNRIKRSTKLLEDLWEKRVDFCEARDAQRCGPRVCKRCALVHLPYFSKQDADDGAASPETAAEVVEVVDTSAPSGSTPSAPSREPAAPVRQRSKGAMAVVSLEDEEDEEDEEDEEDEE
;
A
#
# COMPACT_ATOMS: atom_id res chain seq x y z
N ASP A 1 15.16 -7.42 -8.02
CA ASP A 1 14.98 -8.11 -6.73
C ASP A 1 16.29 -8.16 -5.93
N GLU A 2 17.41 -8.56 -6.53
CA GLU A 2 18.74 -8.49 -5.88
C GLU A 2 19.13 -7.06 -5.49
N ASP A 3 18.84 -6.09 -6.35
CA ASP A 3 19.11 -4.67 -6.08
C ASP A 3 18.33 -4.14 -4.86
N ALA A 4 17.09 -4.60 -4.67
CA ALA A 4 16.26 -4.14 -3.56
C ALA A 4 16.76 -4.65 -2.21
N GLU A 5 17.24 -5.90 -2.16
CA GLU A 5 17.86 -6.45 -0.96
C GLU A 5 19.16 -5.73 -0.63
N ALA A 6 20.01 -5.48 -1.63
CA ALA A 6 21.25 -4.74 -1.47
C ALA A 6 21.01 -3.30 -0.97
N VAL A 7 20.03 -2.59 -1.53
CA VAL A 7 19.66 -1.24 -1.08
C VAL A 7 19.11 -1.26 0.33
N CYS A 8 18.23 -2.21 0.68
CA CYS A 8 17.74 -2.36 2.06
C CYS A 8 18.89 -2.56 3.05
N GLN A 9 19.85 -3.43 2.71
CA GLN A 9 21.02 -3.69 3.55
C GLN A 9 21.93 -2.45 3.66
N LYS A 10 22.19 -1.75 2.55
CA LYS A 10 22.99 -0.51 2.53
C LYS A 10 22.35 0.55 3.44
N LYS A 11 21.04 0.80 3.32
CA LYS A 11 20.33 1.80 4.13
C LYS A 11 20.28 1.44 5.61
N VAL A 12 20.06 0.17 5.96
CA VAL A 12 20.14 -0.28 7.36
C VAL A 12 21.56 -0.12 7.92
N ALA A 13 22.59 -0.45 7.14
CA ALA A 13 23.98 -0.30 7.55
C ALA A 13 24.37 1.18 7.73
N LEU A 14 23.95 2.07 6.83
CA LEU A 14 24.17 3.52 6.97
C LEU A 14 23.51 4.08 8.23
N HIS A 15 22.26 3.71 8.51
CA HIS A 15 21.60 4.11 9.75
C HIS A 15 22.38 3.64 10.99
N ARG A 16 22.84 2.40 11.00
CA ARG A 16 23.65 1.84 12.10
C ARG A 16 25.06 2.42 12.22
N LYS A 17 25.59 3.06 11.17
CA LYS A 17 26.85 3.82 11.25
C LYS A 17 26.63 5.21 11.84
N LYS A 18 25.48 5.82 11.56
CA LYS A 18 25.12 7.17 12.03
C LYS A 18 24.58 7.17 13.47
N HIS A 19 24.05 6.04 13.93
CA HIS A 19 23.45 5.85 15.25
C HIS A 19 24.18 4.72 16.00
N SER A 20 24.43 4.88 17.30
CA SER A 20 25.12 3.87 18.13
C SER A 20 24.41 2.51 18.08
N GLU A 21 25.19 1.42 18.09
CA GLU A 21 24.71 0.04 17.97
C GLU A 21 23.53 -0.25 18.91
N GLY A 22 22.39 -0.66 18.33
CA GLY A 22 21.21 -1.12 19.07
C GLY A 22 19.99 -0.21 19.00
N GLU A 23 20.08 0.97 18.37
CA GLU A 23 18.92 1.84 18.16
C GLU A 23 17.97 1.27 17.08
N TRP A 24 16.68 1.22 17.41
CA TRP A 24 15.61 0.88 16.49
C TRP A 24 15.56 1.90 15.35
N LEU A 25 15.10 1.50 14.17
CA LEU A 25 14.86 2.46 13.10
C LEU A 25 13.67 3.36 13.47
N GLU A 26 13.81 4.66 13.29
CA GLU A 26 12.76 5.65 13.60
C GLU A 26 11.84 5.95 12.40
N TYR A 27 11.86 5.10 11.37
CA TYR A 27 11.04 5.29 10.17
C TYR A 27 9.54 5.09 10.47
N GLN A 28 8.75 6.10 10.16
CA GLN A 28 7.29 6.05 10.23
C GLN A 28 6.65 5.58 8.92
N GLU A 29 7.37 5.76 7.80
CA GLU A 29 6.90 5.41 6.47
C GLU A 29 8.00 4.71 5.66
N ILE A 30 7.62 3.60 5.04
CA ILE A 30 8.45 2.90 4.04
C ILE A 30 7.70 2.96 2.72
N ASP A 31 8.29 3.64 1.72
CA ASP A 31 7.76 3.72 0.37
C ASP A 31 8.70 3.03 -0.62
N VAL A 32 8.29 1.84 -1.04
CA VAL A 32 8.99 1.02 -2.04
C VAL A 32 8.05 0.71 -3.21
N SER A 33 7.10 1.59 -3.45
CA SER A 33 6.16 1.49 -4.55
C SER A 33 6.83 1.71 -5.90
N GLN A 34 6.19 1.28 -6.98
CA GLN A 34 6.66 1.50 -8.36
C GLN A 34 8.03 0.87 -8.66
N ASN A 35 8.26 -0.30 -8.08
CA ASN A 35 9.49 -1.07 -8.26
C ASN A 35 9.15 -2.41 -8.93
N ARG A 36 10.17 -3.25 -9.14
CA ARG A 36 10.01 -4.64 -9.62
C ARG A 36 10.25 -5.62 -8.48
N LEU A 37 9.68 -5.34 -7.32
CA LEU A 37 9.81 -6.22 -6.15
C LEU A 37 8.94 -7.45 -6.36
N ALA A 38 9.54 -8.63 -6.20
CA ALA A 38 8.79 -9.87 -6.07
C ALA A 38 8.94 -10.39 -4.64
N GLN A 39 8.88 -11.71 -4.46
CA GLN A 39 8.87 -12.35 -3.15
C GLN A 39 10.14 -12.05 -2.32
N ARG A 40 11.32 -12.01 -2.96
CA ARG A 40 12.58 -11.76 -2.25
C ARG A 40 12.69 -10.32 -1.78
N GLY A 41 12.43 -9.36 -2.66
CA GLY A 41 12.41 -7.94 -2.30
C GLY A 41 11.40 -7.63 -1.20
N CYS A 42 10.19 -8.21 -1.27
CA CYS A 42 9.20 -8.08 -0.20
C CYS A 42 9.70 -8.58 1.15
N LYS A 43 10.40 -9.73 1.17
CA LYS A 43 10.97 -10.30 2.40
C LYS A 43 12.04 -9.37 2.99
N ALA A 44 12.90 -8.79 2.16
CA ALA A 44 13.91 -7.84 2.60
C ALA A 44 13.27 -6.58 3.22
N VAL A 45 12.28 -6.00 2.53
CA VAL A 45 11.53 -4.83 3.02
C VAL A 45 10.84 -5.12 4.35
N VAL A 46 10.19 -6.28 4.50
CA VAL A 46 9.60 -6.70 5.77
C VAL A 46 10.67 -6.82 6.86
N GLY A 47 11.86 -7.36 6.54
CA GLY A 47 12.99 -7.42 7.49
C GLY A 47 13.43 -6.04 7.99
N VAL A 48 13.38 -5.01 7.15
CA VAL A 48 13.62 -3.61 7.56
C VAL A 48 12.45 -3.09 8.41
N ALA A 49 11.21 -3.30 7.94
CA ALA A 49 10.00 -2.82 8.60
C ALA A 49 9.86 -3.32 10.05
N LEU A 50 10.26 -4.57 10.32
CA LEU A 50 10.23 -5.15 11.67
C LEU A 50 11.26 -4.53 12.63
N GLN A 51 12.27 -3.83 12.11
CA GLN A 51 13.26 -3.08 12.90
C GLN A 51 12.79 -1.65 13.18
N CYS A 52 11.68 -1.21 12.59
CA CYS A 52 11.13 0.13 12.77
C CYS A 52 10.18 0.19 13.99
N SER A 53 10.47 1.07 14.95
CA SER A 53 9.70 1.12 16.22
C SER A 53 8.44 1.99 16.19
N ASP A 54 8.25 2.81 15.15
CA ASP A 54 7.09 3.70 14.98
C ASP A 54 6.51 3.64 13.57
N LEU A 55 6.62 2.48 12.90
CA LEU A 55 6.14 2.32 11.53
C LEU A 55 4.60 2.42 11.45
N ARG A 56 4.12 3.39 10.66
CA ARG A 56 2.68 3.66 10.45
C ARG A 56 2.21 3.35 9.05
N VAL A 57 3.07 3.52 8.04
CA VAL A 57 2.69 3.42 6.63
C VAL A 57 3.70 2.56 5.87
N VAL A 58 3.19 1.57 5.13
CA VAL A 58 3.99 0.78 4.17
C VAL A 58 3.31 0.83 2.81
N LYS A 59 4.06 1.27 1.80
CA LYS A 59 3.61 1.34 0.41
C LYS A 59 4.41 0.39 -0.46
N LEU A 60 3.70 -0.57 -1.02
CA LEU A 60 4.21 -1.64 -1.88
C LEU A 60 3.45 -1.69 -3.22
N PHE A 61 2.71 -0.63 -3.57
CA PHE A 61 1.88 -0.61 -4.77
C PHE A 61 2.72 -0.57 -6.05
N LYS A 62 2.18 -1.06 -7.18
CA LYS A 62 2.89 -1.16 -8.47
C LYS A 62 4.21 -1.94 -8.33
N ASN A 63 4.10 -3.20 -7.95
CA ASN A 63 5.21 -4.16 -7.86
C ASN A 63 4.78 -5.50 -8.46
N ASP A 64 5.65 -6.51 -8.43
CA ASP A 64 5.43 -7.86 -8.94
C ASP A 64 5.08 -8.85 -7.82
N LEU A 65 4.40 -8.39 -6.77
CA LEU A 65 4.05 -9.24 -5.63
C LEU A 65 2.96 -10.24 -6.01
N THR A 66 3.28 -11.53 -5.91
CA THR A 66 2.35 -12.64 -6.06
C THR A 66 1.97 -13.20 -4.68
N ASP A 67 1.11 -14.23 -4.64
CA ASP A 67 0.75 -14.92 -3.39
C ASP A 67 1.96 -15.47 -2.63
N GLN A 68 3.10 -15.69 -3.28
CA GLN A 68 4.34 -16.09 -2.61
C GLN A 68 4.87 -15.03 -1.64
N ALA A 69 4.52 -13.76 -1.83
CA ALA A 69 4.87 -12.67 -0.91
C ALA A 69 3.92 -12.57 0.29
N ALA A 70 2.72 -13.16 0.22
CA ALA A 70 1.70 -13.08 1.26
C ALA A 70 2.18 -13.50 2.65
N PRO A 71 2.98 -14.57 2.84
CA PRO A 71 3.51 -14.94 4.15
C PRO A 71 4.37 -13.84 4.79
N SER A 72 5.16 -13.11 4.00
CA SER A 72 5.99 -12.00 4.51
C SER A 72 5.10 -10.82 4.93
N ILE A 73 4.05 -10.55 4.16
CA ILE A 73 3.07 -9.49 4.48
C ILE A 73 2.24 -9.86 5.71
N CYS A 74 1.82 -11.11 5.86
CA CYS A 74 1.12 -11.59 7.05
C CYS A 74 1.97 -11.40 8.30
N ARG A 75 3.26 -11.77 8.24
CA ARG A 75 4.21 -11.54 9.33
C ARG A 75 4.32 -10.06 9.71
N LEU A 76 4.44 -9.17 8.72
CA LEU A 76 4.45 -7.73 8.94
C LEU A 76 3.19 -7.28 9.71
N LEU A 77 2.02 -7.77 9.34
CA LEU A 77 0.75 -7.40 9.96
C LEU A 77 0.57 -7.95 11.38
N GLU A 78 1.15 -9.10 11.68
CA GLU A 78 1.11 -9.75 12.99
C GLU A 78 2.09 -9.11 13.98
N GLU A 79 3.24 -8.63 13.52
CA GLU A 79 4.26 -8.01 14.36
C GLU A 79 4.11 -6.48 14.46
N CYS A 80 3.74 -5.79 13.37
CA CYS A 80 3.54 -4.34 13.34
C CYS A 80 2.06 -3.95 13.58
N LEU A 81 1.57 -4.18 14.80
CA LEU A 81 0.18 -3.90 15.19
C LEU A 81 -0.18 -2.41 15.16
N GLU A 82 0.83 -1.54 15.19
CA GLU A 82 0.69 -0.08 15.13
C GLU A 82 0.58 0.47 13.70
N LEU A 83 0.75 -0.40 12.68
CA LEU A 83 0.63 -0.04 11.28
C LEU A 83 -0.79 0.44 10.99
N GLU A 84 -0.90 1.63 10.39
CA GLU A 84 -2.17 2.28 10.06
C GLU A 84 -2.54 2.05 8.60
N GLN A 85 -1.55 1.98 7.70
CA GLN A 85 -1.79 1.86 6.26
C GLN A 85 -0.85 0.87 5.61
N LEU A 86 -1.43 0.01 4.76
CA LEU A 86 -0.70 -0.90 3.88
C LEU A 86 -1.27 -0.80 2.46
N HIS A 87 -0.43 -0.40 1.51
CA HIS A 87 -0.84 -0.22 0.12
C HIS A 87 -0.24 -1.32 -0.74
N LEU A 88 -1.07 -2.23 -1.24
CA LEU A 88 -0.70 -3.38 -2.09
C LEU A 88 -1.36 -3.33 -3.47
N SER A 89 -1.92 -2.18 -3.86
CA SER A 89 -2.60 -2.02 -5.14
C SER A 89 -1.65 -2.22 -6.32
N TYR A 90 -2.14 -2.58 -7.51
CA TYR A 90 -1.30 -2.81 -8.69
C TYR A 90 -0.20 -3.86 -8.44
N ASN A 91 -0.60 -5.06 -8.02
CA ASN A 91 0.27 -6.21 -7.84
C ASN A 91 -0.37 -7.44 -8.50
N GLN A 92 0.18 -8.63 -8.27
CA GLN A 92 -0.25 -9.88 -8.88
C GLN A 92 -0.85 -10.86 -7.85
N LEU A 93 -1.37 -10.36 -6.72
CA LEU A 93 -2.00 -11.19 -5.67
C LEU A 93 -3.32 -11.77 -6.19
N THR A 94 -3.59 -13.04 -5.89
CA THR A 94 -4.87 -13.66 -6.17
C THR A 94 -5.80 -13.56 -4.97
N GLY A 95 -7.04 -14.05 -5.12
CA GLY A 95 -7.98 -14.14 -4.00
C GLY A 95 -7.45 -14.95 -2.82
N GLN A 96 -6.57 -15.93 -3.07
CA GLN A 96 -5.94 -16.72 -2.01
C GLN A 96 -5.00 -15.87 -1.15
N GLY A 97 -4.01 -15.22 -1.78
CA GLY A 97 -3.07 -14.34 -1.06
C GLY A 97 -3.78 -13.18 -0.38
N ALA A 98 -4.77 -12.58 -1.03
CA ALA A 98 -5.59 -11.53 -0.42
C ALA A 98 -6.35 -12.02 0.82
N SER A 99 -6.96 -13.21 0.77
CA SER A 99 -7.64 -13.79 1.93
C SER A 99 -6.68 -13.98 3.11
N GLU A 100 -5.48 -14.48 2.86
CA GLU A 100 -4.47 -14.71 3.91
C GLU A 100 -4.05 -13.40 4.59
N ILE A 101 -3.75 -12.38 3.79
CA ILE A 101 -3.36 -11.04 4.26
C ILE A 101 -4.48 -10.41 5.11
N ILE A 102 -5.73 -10.49 4.65
CA ILE A 102 -6.89 -9.91 5.37
C ILE A 102 -7.11 -10.65 6.70
N LEU A 103 -6.99 -11.98 6.71
CA LEU A 103 -7.12 -12.78 7.93
C LEU A 103 -6.02 -12.45 8.93
N ALA A 104 -4.77 -12.32 8.50
CA ALA A 104 -3.65 -11.93 9.35
C ALA A 104 -3.87 -10.53 9.95
N ALA A 105 -4.28 -9.55 9.14
CA ALA A 105 -4.61 -8.20 9.60
C ALA A 105 -5.70 -8.20 10.68
N SER A 106 -6.74 -9.04 10.53
CA SER A 106 -7.82 -9.15 11.51
C SER A 106 -7.38 -9.82 12.81
N ARG A 107 -6.55 -10.88 12.72
CA ARG A 107 -6.08 -11.65 13.88
C ARG A 107 -5.18 -10.83 14.80
N GLY A 108 -4.21 -10.09 14.24
CA GLY A 108 -3.30 -9.26 15.04
C GLY A 108 -4.00 -8.13 15.80
N ARG A 109 -5.18 -7.70 15.34
CA ARG A 109 -5.87 -6.48 15.81
C ARG A 109 -7.10 -6.76 16.70
N GLY A 110 -7.56 -8.00 16.76
CA GLY A 110 -8.72 -8.40 17.56
C GLY A 110 -8.47 -8.23 19.07
N SER A 111 -9.54 -7.92 19.82
CA SER A 111 -9.51 -7.59 21.25
C SER A 111 -9.01 -8.70 22.20
N GLY A 112 -8.67 -9.89 21.69
CA GLY A 112 -8.25 -11.06 22.47
C GLY A 112 -6.92 -11.69 22.07
N ALA A 113 -6.15 -11.10 21.14
CA ALA A 113 -4.84 -11.63 20.78
C ALA A 113 -3.81 -11.31 21.89
N PRO A 114 -3.00 -12.28 22.35
CA PRO A 114 -1.89 -12.01 23.25
C PRO A 114 -0.91 -11.06 22.55
N ARG A 115 -0.74 -9.86 23.10
CA ARG A 115 0.19 -8.87 22.56
C ARG A 115 1.62 -9.26 22.94
N PRO A 116 2.60 -9.10 22.04
CA PRO A 116 3.99 -9.36 22.37
C PRO A 116 4.44 -8.46 23.56
N PRO A 117 5.24 -8.98 24.51
CA PRO A 117 5.68 -8.24 25.70
C PRO A 117 6.39 -6.92 25.38
N ALA A 118 7.02 -6.81 24.21
CA ALA A 118 7.73 -5.62 23.75
C ALA A 118 6.85 -4.34 23.64
N LEU A 119 5.52 -4.49 23.59
CA LEU A 119 4.58 -3.38 23.43
C LEU A 119 3.77 -3.07 24.71
N GLU A 120 3.95 -3.82 25.81
CA GLU A 120 3.19 -3.61 27.06
C GLU A 120 3.53 -2.28 27.75
N GLN A 121 4.77 -1.81 27.66
CA GLN A 121 5.23 -0.57 28.33
C GLN A 121 4.77 0.73 27.64
N ARG A 122 4.25 0.68 26.41
CA ARG A 122 3.86 1.87 25.64
C ARG A 122 2.42 2.35 25.89
N ARG A 123 1.74 1.83 26.93
CA ARG A 123 0.29 1.97 27.11
C ARG A 123 -0.12 3.03 28.14
N GLU A 124 -0.59 4.17 27.62
CA GLU A 124 -1.75 4.88 28.21
C GLU A 124 -2.84 5.24 27.20
N ARG A 125 -2.63 5.08 25.88
CA ARG A 125 -3.56 5.63 24.87
C ARG A 125 -4.01 4.60 23.84
N ARG A 126 -5.07 3.83 24.15
CA ARG A 126 -6.21 3.47 23.26
C ARG A 126 -6.90 2.17 23.72
N GLU A 127 -8.13 2.32 24.21
CA GLU A 127 -9.10 1.22 24.41
C GLU A 127 -9.70 0.69 23.09
N ARG A 128 -9.50 1.40 21.96
CA ARG A 128 -9.97 0.98 20.63
C ARG A 128 -8.78 0.65 19.73
N GLY A 129 -8.74 -0.59 19.21
CA GLY A 129 -7.73 -1.05 18.26
C GLY A 129 -7.58 -0.10 17.05
N ILE A 130 -6.39 -0.08 16.46
CA ILE A 130 -6.10 0.72 15.27
C ILE A 130 -6.66 -0.03 14.05
N THR A 131 -7.68 0.55 13.40
CA THR A 131 -8.18 0.07 12.11
C THR A 131 -7.09 0.19 11.05
N LEU A 132 -6.79 -0.89 10.32
CA LEU A 132 -5.83 -0.88 9.22
C LEU A 132 -6.49 -0.45 7.92
N TRP A 133 -5.90 0.50 7.21
CA TRP A 133 -6.24 0.82 5.83
C TRP A 133 -5.47 -0.07 4.85
N LEU A 134 -6.13 -1.09 4.29
CA LEU A 134 -5.53 -2.09 3.43
C LEU A 134 -6.02 -1.94 1.98
N ARG A 135 -5.19 -1.36 1.13
CA ARG A 135 -5.51 -1.20 -0.31
C ARG A 135 -5.06 -2.42 -1.09
N LEU A 136 -5.96 -3.05 -1.83
CA LEU A 136 -5.74 -4.29 -2.59
C LEU A 136 -6.26 -4.23 -4.04
N GLU A 137 -6.76 -3.08 -4.48
CA GLU A 137 -7.32 -2.92 -5.83
C GLU A 137 -6.26 -3.10 -6.94
N HIS A 138 -6.70 -3.44 -8.16
CA HIS A 138 -5.82 -3.77 -9.28
C HIS A 138 -4.83 -4.90 -8.94
N ASN A 139 -5.34 -5.99 -8.38
CA ASN A 139 -4.65 -7.27 -8.24
C ASN A 139 -5.35 -8.33 -9.12
N ARG A 140 -4.93 -9.60 -9.04
CA ARG A 140 -5.54 -10.74 -9.75
C ARG A 140 -6.64 -11.41 -8.93
N ILE A 141 -7.38 -10.64 -8.12
CA ILE A 141 -8.47 -11.15 -7.29
C ILE A 141 -9.74 -11.20 -8.15
N LYS A 142 -10.13 -12.42 -8.54
CA LYS A 142 -11.37 -12.64 -9.30
C LYS A 142 -12.55 -12.81 -8.36
N ARG A 143 -13.74 -12.36 -8.80
CA ARG A 143 -15.00 -12.48 -8.04
C ARG A 143 -14.87 -11.89 -6.63
N SER A 144 -14.41 -10.64 -6.55
CA SER A 144 -14.09 -10.00 -5.26
C SER A 144 -15.27 -10.04 -4.27
N THR A 145 -16.51 -9.94 -4.74
CA THR A 145 -17.73 -10.09 -3.93
C THR A 145 -17.80 -11.43 -3.20
N LYS A 146 -17.50 -12.54 -3.89
CA LYS A 146 -17.53 -13.87 -3.28
C LYS A 146 -16.47 -13.99 -2.18
N LEU A 147 -15.29 -13.42 -2.41
CA LEU A 147 -14.24 -13.39 -1.39
C LEU A 147 -14.67 -12.58 -0.15
N LEU A 148 -15.41 -11.48 -0.32
CA LEU A 148 -15.97 -10.72 0.80
C LEU A 148 -17.03 -11.54 1.58
N GLU A 149 -17.85 -12.33 0.89
CA GLU A 149 -18.80 -13.27 1.52
C GLU A 149 -18.07 -14.34 2.34
N ASP A 150 -17.05 -14.98 1.76
CA ASP A 150 -16.22 -15.98 2.45
C ASP A 150 -15.53 -15.40 3.70
N LEU A 151 -15.10 -14.13 3.65
CA LEU A 151 -14.52 -13.42 4.79
C LEU A 151 -15.56 -13.11 5.88
N TRP A 152 -16.79 -12.76 5.47
CA TRP A 152 -17.90 -12.54 6.39
C TRP A 152 -18.28 -13.82 7.13
N GLU A 153 -18.33 -14.96 6.44
CA GLU A 153 -18.57 -16.28 7.05
C GLU A 153 -17.49 -16.66 8.07
N LYS A 154 -16.24 -16.28 7.80
CA LYS A 154 -15.09 -16.43 8.72
C LYS A 154 -15.10 -15.44 9.90
N ARG A 155 -16.14 -14.61 10.04
CA ARG A 155 -16.30 -13.58 11.09
C ARG A 155 -15.19 -12.53 11.09
N VAL A 156 -14.73 -12.11 9.91
CA VAL A 156 -13.74 -11.04 9.77
C VAL A 156 -14.45 -9.68 9.81
N ASP A 157 -14.03 -8.81 10.73
CA ASP A 157 -14.57 -7.45 10.85
C ASP A 157 -13.90 -6.50 9.85
N PHE A 158 -14.49 -6.35 8.66
CA PHE A 158 -14.01 -5.43 7.64
C PHE A 158 -15.01 -4.33 7.26
N CYS A 159 -14.49 -3.24 6.69
CA CYS A 159 -15.27 -2.15 6.12
C CYS A 159 -14.71 -1.72 4.76
N GLU A 160 -15.50 -1.84 3.70
CA GLU A 160 -15.13 -1.42 2.34
C GLU A 160 -14.88 0.10 2.16
N ALA A 161 -14.98 0.90 3.23
CA ALA A 161 -14.76 2.35 3.21
C ALA A 161 -15.60 3.12 2.16
N ARG A 162 -16.79 2.62 1.81
CA ARG A 162 -17.67 3.22 0.77
C ARG A 162 -18.06 4.68 1.06
N ASP A 163 -18.15 5.05 2.34
CA ASP A 163 -18.42 6.42 2.77
C ASP A 163 -17.11 7.15 3.08
N ALA A 164 -16.54 7.81 2.06
CA ALA A 164 -15.27 8.52 2.17
C ALA A 164 -15.29 9.72 3.14
N GLN A 165 -16.47 10.18 3.58
CA GLN A 165 -16.61 11.26 4.55
C GLN A 165 -16.53 10.76 5.99
N ARG A 166 -16.88 9.49 6.23
CA ARG A 166 -16.92 8.88 7.58
C ARG A 166 -15.96 7.71 7.76
N CYS A 167 -15.34 7.25 6.68
CA CYS A 167 -14.30 6.23 6.68
C CYS A 167 -13.03 6.82 6.07
N GLY A 168 -11.96 6.85 6.84
CA GLY A 168 -10.64 7.28 6.41
C GLY A 168 -9.55 6.40 7.02
N PRO A 169 -8.26 6.66 6.72
CA PRO A 169 -7.16 5.80 7.13
C PRO A 169 -7.04 5.53 8.63
N ARG A 170 -7.59 6.42 9.47
CA ARG A 170 -7.53 6.35 10.93
C ARG A 170 -8.88 6.24 11.62
N VAL A 171 -9.98 6.33 10.86
CA VAL A 171 -11.33 6.47 11.42
C VAL A 171 -12.29 5.62 10.61
N CYS A 172 -13.00 4.72 11.30
CA CYS A 172 -14.04 3.89 10.70
C CYS A 172 -15.39 4.19 11.35
N LYS A 173 -16.40 4.52 10.54
CA LYS A 173 -17.81 4.64 11.00
C LYS A 173 -18.30 3.39 11.73
N ARG A 174 -17.86 2.21 11.29
CA ARG A 174 -18.29 0.90 11.80
C ARG A 174 -17.34 0.30 12.84
N CYS A 175 -16.27 1.01 13.22
CA CYS A 175 -15.21 0.49 14.09
C CYS A 175 -14.63 -0.86 13.63
N ALA A 176 -14.59 -1.12 12.32
CA ALA A 176 -14.04 -2.35 11.77
C ALA A 176 -12.52 -2.45 12.01
N LEU A 177 -11.99 -3.67 12.02
CA LEU A 177 -10.55 -3.90 12.20
C LEU A 177 -9.76 -3.61 10.93
N VAL A 178 -10.35 -3.88 9.76
CA VAL A 178 -9.70 -3.70 8.46
C VAL A 178 -10.58 -2.89 7.53
N HIS A 179 -9.99 -1.89 6.88
CA HIS A 179 -10.58 -1.17 5.77
C HIS A 179 -10.12 -1.76 4.45
N LEU A 180 -11.08 -2.05 3.56
CA LEU A 180 -10.84 -2.57 2.21
C LEU A 180 -11.37 -1.57 1.15
N PRO A 181 -10.80 -0.37 1.06
CA PRO A 181 -11.22 0.64 0.09
C PRO A 181 -11.09 0.12 -1.33
N TYR A 182 -12.05 0.47 -2.18
CA TYR A 182 -12.03 0.18 -3.62
C TYR A 182 -11.89 -1.30 -4.01
N PHE A 183 -12.13 -2.23 -3.08
CA PHE A 183 -11.92 -3.66 -3.29
C PHE A 183 -12.65 -4.20 -4.53
N SER A 184 -13.86 -3.71 -4.82
CA SER A 184 -14.63 -4.14 -5.99
C SER A 184 -14.15 -3.56 -7.33
N LYS A 185 -13.24 -2.57 -7.35
CA LYS A 185 -12.77 -1.95 -8.61
C LYS A 185 -11.95 -2.90 -9.48
N GLN A 186 -11.42 -3.98 -8.92
CA GLN A 186 -10.65 -4.97 -9.67
C GLN A 186 -11.51 -5.90 -10.53
N ASP A 187 -12.82 -6.05 -10.24
CA ASP A 187 -13.72 -6.87 -11.06
C ASP A 187 -14.11 -6.16 -12.38
N ALA A 188 -13.85 -4.85 -12.51
CA ALA A 188 -14.21 -4.06 -13.68
C ALA A 188 -13.27 -4.30 -14.88
N ASP A 189 -12.02 -4.71 -14.65
CA ASP A 189 -11.06 -5.06 -15.71
C ASP A 189 -11.35 -6.44 -16.35
N ASP A 190 -12.02 -7.36 -15.64
CA ASP A 190 -12.43 -8.67 -16.19
C ASP A 190 -13.58 -8.55 -17.23
N GLY A 191 -14.24 -7.38 -17.31
CA GLY A 191 -15.36 -7.12 -18.24
C GLY A 191 -14.98 -6.35 -19.51
N ALA A 192 -13.76 -5.80 -19.60
CA ALA A 192 -13.26 -5.13 -20.79
C ALA A 192 -12.47 -6.12 -21.65
N ALA A 193 -13.19 -6.99 -22.38
CA ALA A 193 -12.62 -7.63 -23.54
C ALA A 193 -12.09 -6.54 -24.49
N SER A 194 -10.78 -6.53 -24.71
CA SER A 194 -10.11 -5.67 -25.69
C SER A 194 -10.80 -5.83 -27.06
N PRO A 195 -11.21 -4.77 -27.77
CA PRO A 195 -11.74 -4.90 -29.11
C PRO A 195 -10.55 -4.95 -30.08
N GLU A 196 -9.77 -6.03 -30.03
CA GLU A 196 -8.72 -6.31 -31.00
C GLU A 196 -8.95 -7.69 -31.59
N THR A 197 -9.93 -7.77 -32.51
CA THR A 197 -10.01 -8.69 -33.67
C THR A 197 -11.46 -8.75 -34.18
N ALA A 198 -11.84 -7.77 -34.98
CA ALA A 198 -12.96 -7.91 -35.90
C ALA A 198 -12.66 -7.11 -37.17
N ALA A 199 -11.77 -7.66 -38.00
CA ALA A 199 -11.66 -7.27 -39.39
C ALA A 199 -12.69 -8.06 -40.22
N GLU A 200 -13.34 -7.33 -41.12
CA GLU A 200 -14.15 -7.76 -42.28
C GLU A 200 -15.55 -8.34 -42.04
N VAL A 201 -16.56 -7.48 -42.23
CA VAL A 201 -17.42 -7.59 -43.42
C VAL A 201 -17.91 -6.20 -43.82
N VAL A 202 -17.56 -5.80 -45.03
CA VAL A 202 -18.07 -4.63 -45.74
C VAL A 202 -19.41 -4.97 -46.37
N GLU A 203 -20.45 -4.20 -46.07
CA GLU A 203 -21.51 -3.93 -47.04
C GLU A 203 -21.90 -2.45 -47.00
N VAL A 204 -21.92 -1.88 -48.19
CA VAL A 204 -22.25 -0.50 -48.53
C VAL A 204 -23.75 -0.35 -48.66
N VAL A 205 -24.33 0.73 -48.10
CA VAL A 205 -25.40 1.49 -48.78
C VAL A 205 -25.51 2.89 -48.20
N ASP A 206 -25.39 3.84 -49.11
CA ASP A 206 -25.56 5.28 -49.01
C ASP A 206 -27.03 5.66 -48.73
N THR A 207 -27.29 6.71 -47.95
CA THR A 207 -28.17 7.84 -48.36
C THR A 207 -28.37 8.91 -47.26
N SER A 208 -27.91 10.12 -47.59
CA SER A 208 -28.49 11.46 -47.29
C SER A 208 -28.61 12.01 -45.85
N ALA A 209 -27.87 13.09 -45.63
CA ALA A 209 -28.15 14.18 -44.67
C ALA A 209 -29.38 15.02 -45.12
N PRO A 210 -29.94 15.98 -44.32
CA PRO A 210 -29.23 17.19 -43.88
C PRO A 210 -29.56 17.76 -42.47
N SER A 211 -28.57 18.50 -41.95
CA SER A 211 -28.63 19.80 -41.24
C SER A 211 -29.59 20.05 -40.07
N GLY A 212 -29.05 20.53 -38.93
CA GLY A 212 -29.75 21.50 -38.08
C GLY A 212 -29.35 21.57 -36.59
N SER A 213 -28.54 22.57 -36.27
CA SER A 213 -28.66 23.42 -35.07
C SER A 213 -28.12 22.96 -33.70
N THR A 214 -27.01 23.62 -33.32
CA THR A 214 -26.51 23.89 -31.96
C THR A 214 -27.54 24.66 -31.10
N PRO A 215 -27.48 24.64 -29.74
CA PRO A 215 -26.56 25.53 -29.01
C PRO A 215 -26.01 25.05 -27.64
N SER A 216 -24.83 25.61 -27.32
CA SER A 216 -24.39 26.17 -26.03
C SER A 216 -24.15 25.29 -24.78
N ALA A 217 -22.89 25.31 -24.37
CA ALA A 217 -22.36 25.02 -23.04
C ALA A 217 -22.79 26.06 -21.97
N PRO A 218 -22.54 25.75 -20.69
CA PRO A 218 -21.90 26.75 -19.84
C PRO A 218 -20.64 26.21 -19.15
N SER A 219 -19.58 27.01 -19.26
CA SER A 219 -18.35 26.94 -18.47
C SER A 219 -18.62 27.32 -17.01
N ARG A 220 -17.96 26.63 -16.06
CA ARG A 220 -17.70 27.22 -14.73
C ARG A 220 -16.46 26.60 -14.06
N GLU A 221 -15.38 27.36 -14.21
CA GLU A 221 -14.23 27.68 -13.32
C GLU A 221 -13.53 26.63 -12.43
N PRO A 222 -12.19 26.76 -12.29
CA PRO A 222 -11.34 25.83 -11.54
C PRO A 222 -11.32 26.17 -10.04
N ALA A 223 -11.36 25.14 -9.19
CA ALA A 223 -11.12 25.32 -7.76
C ALA A 223 -9.62 25.47 -7.47
N ALA A 224 -9.29 26.58 -6.80
CA ALA A 224 -7.98 27.02 -6.36
C ALA A 224 -7.30 26.06 -5.36
N PRO A 225 -5.96 26.13 -5.18
CA PRO A 225 -5.18 25.14 -4.45
C PRO A 225 -5.36 25.31 -2.94
N VAL A 226 -5.66 24.20 -2.26
CA VAL A 226 -5.63 24.12 -0.79
C VAL A 226 -4.18 24.20 -0.34
N ARG A 227 -3.80 25.37 0.18
CA ARG A 227 -2.64 25.57 1.04
C ARG A 227 -2.86 24.79 2.35
N GLN A 228 -1.93 23.93 2.73
CA GLN A 228 -1.63 23.63 4.13
C GLN A 228 -0.23 23.01 4.22
N ARG A 229 0.74 23.81 4.67
CA ARG A 229 1.26 23.86 6.05
C ARG A 229 2.34 22.81 6.28
N SER A 230 3.57 23.26 6.09
CA SER A 230 4.82 22.71 6.60
C SER A 230 4.68 22.18 8.03
N LYS A 231 4.94 20.90 8.26
CA LYS A 231 5.21 20.32 9.59
C LYS A 231 5.91 18.96 9.48
N GLY A 232 7.10 18.90 10.09
CA GLY A 232 7.82 17.69 10.50
C GLY A 232 8.48 16.95 9.36
N ALA A 233 9.82 16.92 9.33
CA ALA A 233 10.53 15.96 8.50
C ALA A 233 10.11 14.55 8.96
N MET A 234 9.33 13.84 8.14
CA MET A 234 9.06 12.42 8.37
C MET A 234 10.26 11.65 7.85
N ALA A 235 10.79 10.74 8.67
CA ALA A 235 11.81 9.82 8.21
C ALA A 235 11.14 8.81 7.25
N VAL A 236 11.36 9.03 5.95
CA VAL A 236 10.86 8.18 4.85
C VAL A 236 12.05 7.40 4.29
N VAL A 237 11.90 6.10 4.14
CA VAL A 237 12.81 5.31 3.31
C VAL A 237 12.22 5.18 1.91
N SER A 238 12.89 5.77 0.93
CA SER A 238 12.63 5.59 -0.50
C SER A 238 13.77 4.81 -1.15
N LEU A 239 13.53 4.10 -2.26
CA LEU A 239 14.57 3.38 -3.00
C LEU A 239 15.28 4.22 -4.06
N GLU A 240 14.81 5.44 -4.31
CA GLU A 240 15.38 6.34 -5.33
C GLU A 240 16.70 6.94 -4.82
N ASP A 241 17.71 6.93 -5.69
CA ASP A 241 19.13 7.16 -5.42
C ASP A 241 19.41 8.54 -4.80
N GLU A 242 20.11 8.55 -3.66
CA GLU A 242 20.90 9.72 -3.27
C GLU A 242 22.17 9.64 -4.12
N GLU A 243 22.27 10.52 -5.12
CA GLU A 243 23.51 10.75 -5.85
C GLU A 243 24.61 11.05 -4.82
N ASP A 244 25.64 10.20 -4.80
CA ASP A 244 26.77 10.32 -3.89
C ASP A 244 27.43 11.71 -4.10
N GLU A 245 27.28 12.62 -3.14
CA GLU A 245 28.20 13.76 -3.00
C GLU A 245 29.55 13.17 -2.60
N GLU A 246 30.43 12.99 -3.58
CA GLU A 246 31.85 12.72 -3.35
C GLU A 246 32.46 13.96 -2.69
N ASP A 247 32.60 13.93 -1.37
CA ASP A 247 33.47 14.85 -0.64
C ASP A 247 34.93 14.53 -1.03
N GLU A 248 35.47 15.32 -1.97
CA GLU A 248 36.91 15.47 -2.18
C GLU A 248 37.51 16.07 -0.90
N GLU A 249 38.03 15.23 0.01
CA GLU A 249 38.94 15.70 1.06
C GLU A 249 40.37 15.69 0.51
N ASP A 250 40.89 16.90 0.34
CA ASP A 250 42.25 17.24 -0.08
C ASP A 250 43.33 16.51 0.75
N GLU A 251 44.21 15.78 0.07
CA GLU A 251 45.50 15.36 0.62
C GLU A 251 46.41 16.60 0.75
N GLU A 252 46.46 17.21 1.93
CA GLU A 252 47.60 18.07 2.30
C GLU A 252 48.73 17.18 2.82
N ASP A 253 49.72 16.97 1.95
CA ASP A 253 51.06 16.49 2.25
C ASP A 253 51.73 17.36 3.33
N GLU A 254 52.19 16.74 4.42
CA GLU A 254 53.27 17.31 5.25
C GLU A 254 54.40 16.28 5.41
N GLU A 255 55.53 16.59 4.77
CA GLU A 255 56.89 16.07 5.05
C GLU A 255 57.52 16.78 6.26
#